data_AF-A0A095SNJ9-F1
#
_entry.id   AF-A0A095SNJ9-F1
#
_cell.length_a   1.000
_cell.length_b   1.000
_cell.length_c   1.000
_cell.angle_alpha   90.00
_cell.angle_beta   90.00
_cell.angle_gamma   90.00
#
_symmetry.space_group_name_H-M   'P 1'
#
loop_
_entity.id
_entity.type
_entity.pdbx_description
1 polymer ?
#
loop_
_entity_poly.entity_id
_entity_poly.type
_entity_poly.pdbx_seq_one_letter_code
_entity_poly.pdbx_strand_id
1 'polypeptide(L)'
;MELNKASTRNAWAAVDHLTRQVRSGDLNPALAQWVNQQGLDLDHTVFSSVCLFDEGVYTGTLVDGDGRVWEFLADLNDPQASEMDDVTSELGPKSPEHPRADPCDLITMSILYQRDEQVAA
;
A
#
# COMPACT_ATOMS: atom_id res chain seq x y z
N MET A 1 2.75 12.55 -12.80
CA MET A 1 2.27 13.84 -12.23
C MET A 1 3.44 14.79 -11.88
N GLU A 2 3.32 16.13 -12.03
CA GLU A 2 4.34 17.07 -11.52
C GLU A 2 4.12 17.41 -10.03
N LEU A 3 4.95 16.84 -9.14
CA LEU A 3 4.90 17.06 -7.69
C LEU A 3 5.67 18.32 -7.29
N ASN A 4 4.99 19.47 -7.32
CA ASN A 4 5.62 20.78 -7.11
C ASN A 4 5.86 21.15 -5.63
N LYS A 5 5.13 20.55 -4.69
CA LYS A 5 5.27 20.84 -3.25
C LYS A 5 6.21 19.83 -2.57
N ALA A 6 6.97 20.31 -1.57
CA ALA A 6 7.86 19.43 -0.81
C ALA A 6 7.09 18.32 -0.07
N SER A 7 5.93 18.63 0.52
CA SER A 7 5.10 17.66 1.23
C SER A 7 4.61 16.52 0.33
N THR A 8 4.18 16.84 -0.90
CA THR A 8 3.73 15.83 -1.88
C THR A 8 4.90 14.96 -2.35
N ARG A 9 6.10 15.54 -2.55
CA ARG A 9 7.30 14.74 -2.87
C ARG A 9 7.70 13.82 -1.73
N ASN A 10 7.57 14.27 -0.48
CA ASN A 10 7.89 13.46 0.69
C ASN A 10 6.89 12.29 0.85
N ALA A 11 5.59 12.54 0.65
CA ALA A 11 4.57 11.50 0.67
C ALA A 11 4.84 10.45 -0.43
N TRP A 12 5.15 10.90 -1.64
CA TRP A 12 5.53 10.02 -2.76
C TRP A 12 6.76 9.18 -2.42
N ALA A 13 7.82 9.81 -1.92
CA ALA A 13 9.06 9.12 -1.56
C ALA A 13 8.85 8.11 -0.42
N ALA A 14 7.95 8.39 0.53
CA ALA A 14 7.60 7.45 1.58
C ALA A 14 6.89 6.21 1.03
N VAL A 15 5.92 6.40 0.12
CA VAL A 15 5.22 5.29 -0.57
C VAL A 15 6.19 4.47 -1.42
N ASP A 16 7.02 5.10 -2.25
CA ASP A 16 8.03 4.42 -3.09
C ASP A 16 9.00 3.61 -2.22
N HIS A 17 9.53 4.23 -1.16
CA HIS A 17 10.48 3.57 -0.26
C HIS A 17 9.88 2.33 0.40
N LEU A 18 8.69 2.46 0.97
CA LEU A 18 8.01 1.36 1.65
C LEU A 18 7.64 0.24 0.68
N THR A 19 7.12 0.60 -0.49
CA THR A 19 6.75 -0.36 -1.54
C THR A 19 7.98 -1.17 -1.96
N ARG A 20 9.13 -0.53 -2.17
CA ARG A 20 10.38 -1.21 -2.48
C ARG A 20 10.83 -2.14 -1.37
N GLN A 21 10.77 -1.71 -0.10
CA GLN A 21 11.19 -2.53 1.04
C GLN A 21 10.37 -3.83 1.16
N VAL A 22 9.07 -3.77 0.88
CA VAL A 22 8.23 -4.98 0.87
C VAL A 22 8.56 -5.85 -0.34
N ARG A 23 8.60 -5.27 -1.56
CA ARG A 23 8.89 -6.01 -2.81
C ARG A 23 10.27 -6.69 -2.78
N SER A 24 11.30 -6.03 -2.24
CA SER A 24 12.65 -6.60 -2.14
C SER A 24 12.81 -7.61 -1.01
N GLY A 25 11.84 -7.69 -0.09
CA GLY A 25 11.93 -8.49 1.13
C GLY A 25 12.83 -7.86 2.22
N ASP A 26 13.32 -6.63 2.02
CA ASP A 26 14.16 -5.93 3.01
C ASP A 26 13.41 -5.66 4.32
N LEU A 27 12.08 -5.53 4.26
CA LEU A 27 11.26 -5.40 5.47
C LEU A 27 11.14 -6.75 6.19
N ASN A 28 10.58 -7.75 5.50
CA ASN A 28 10.54 -9.16 5.90
C ASN A 28 10.13 -10.00 4.68
N PRO A 29 10.92 -10.97 4.23
CA PRO A 29 10.58 -11.77 3.04
C PRO A 29 9.30 -12.61 3.23
N ALA A 30 8.98 -13.01 4.47
CA ALA A 30 7.76 -13.76 4.74
C ALA A 30 6.49 -12.90 4.57
N LEU A 31 6.57 -11.59 4.79
CA LEU A 31 5.46 -10.69 4.52
C LEU A 31 5.18 -10.58 3.02
N ALA A 32 6.23 -10.41 2.21
CA ALA A 32 6.10 -10.39 0.75
C ALA A 32 5.48 -11.69 0.23
N GLN A 33 5.94 -12.84 0.76
CA GLN A 33 5.37 -14.14 0.44
C GLN A 33 3.88 -14.24 0.84
N TRP A 34 3.52 -13.76 2.03
CA TRP A 34 2.14 -13.75 2.50
C TRP A 34 1.23 -12.91 1.59
N VAL A 35 1.66 -11.72 1.16
CA VAL A 35 0.89 -10.87 0.23
C VAL A 35 0.62 -11.59 -1.09
N ASN A 36 1.63 -12.24 -1.67
CA ASN A 36 1.46 -13.05 -2.89
C ASN A 36 0.47 -14.22 -2.68
N GLN A 37 0.45 -14.84 -1.49
CA GLN A 37 -0.48 -15.92 -1.17
C GLN A 37 -1.94 -15.45 -1.09
N GLN A 38 -2.18 -14.17 -0.83
CA GLN A 38 -3.52 -13.56 -0.92
C GLN A 38 -3.98 -13.34 -2.37
N GLY A 39 -3.15 -13.69 -3.36
CA GLY A 39 -3.45 -13.53 -4.79
C GLY A 39 -3.14 -12.14 -5.34
N LEU A 40 -2.43 -11.31 -4.58
CA LEU A 40 -1.99 -9.99 -5.03
C LEU A 40 -0.66 -10.08 -5.76
N ASP A 41 -0.55 -9.36 -6.88
CA ASP A 41 0.70 -9.24 -7.62
C ASP A 41 1.60 -8.17 -7.00
N LEU A 42 2.70 -8.59 -6.37
CA LEU A 42 3.62 -7.67 -5.72
C LEU A 42 4.23 -6.64 -6.67
N ASP A 43 4.45 -6.97 -7.95
CA ASP A 43 5.05 -6.03 -8.91
C ASP A 43 4.12 -4.84 -9.22
N HIS A 44 2.81 -5.03 -8.99
CA HIS A 44 1.78 -4.03 -9.19
C HIS A 44 1.09 -3.57 -7.89
N THR A 45 1.54 -4.07 -6.73
CA THR A 45 1.00 -3.69 -5.42
C THR A 45 1.82 -2.55 -4.82
N VAL A 46 1.14 -1.51 -4.31
CA VAL A 46 1.75 -0.31 -3.73
C VAL A 46 1.34 -0.20 -2.26
N PHE A 47 2.31 0.06 -1.37
CA PHE A 47 2.07 0.09 0.07
C PHE A 47 1.99 1.54 0.56
N SER A 48 0.87 1.89 1.18
CA SER A 48 0.69 3.20 1.83
C SER A 48 1.24 3.21 3.25
N SER A 49 1.12 2.08 3.94
CA SER A 49 1.67 1.86 5.28
C SER A 49 1.88 0.37 5.54
N VAL A 50 2.91 0.06 6.31
CA VAL A 50 3.14 -1.25 6.92
C VAL A 50 3.77 -1.00 8.28
N CYS A 51 3.20 -1.60 9.31
CA CYS A 51 3.62 -1.48 10.69
C CYS A 51 3.84 -2.87 11.28
N LEU A 52 4.92 -3.07 12.01
CA LEU A 52 5.12 -4.24 12.86
C LEU A 52 4.34 -4.01 14.16
N PHE A 53 3.26 -4.77 14.35
CA PHE A 53 2.41 -4.69 15.54
C PHE A 53 2.99 -5.52 16.69
N ASP A 54 3.44 -6.74 16.39
CA ASP A 54 4.12 -7.67 17.30
C ASP A 54 5.12 -8.53 16.52
N GLU A 55 5.90 -9.39 17.19
CA GLU A 55 6.87 -10.28 16.56
C GLU A 55 6.22 -11.16 15.49
N GLY A 56 6.49 -10.86 14.21
CA GLY A 56 5.91 -11.57 13.07
C GLY A 56 4.46 -11.17 12.75
N VAL A 57 3.91 -10.14 13.40
CA VAL A 57 2.55 -9.63 13.12
C VAL A 57 2.64 -8.25 12.50
N TYR A 58 2.18 -8.12 11.26
CA TYR A 58 2.16 -6.87 10.52
C TYR A 58 0.74 -6.39 10.30
N THR A 59 0.56 -5.07 10.23
CA THR A 59 -0.68 -4.46 9.75
C THR A 59 -0.36 -3.32 8.82
N GLY A 60 -1.27 -3.02 7.90
CA GLY A 60 -1.05 -1.92 6.98
C GLY A 60 -2.17 -1.77 5.98
N THR A 61 -1.90 -0.89 5.02
CA THR A 61 -2.82 -0.58 3.93
C THR A 61 -2.06 -0.58 2.61
N LEU A 62 -2.57 -1.31 1.63
CA LEU A 62 -1.98 -1.44 0.30
C LEU A 62 -3.01 -1.15 -0.80
N VAL A 63 -2.52 -0.90 -2.00
CA VAL A 63 -3.30 -0.69 -3.21
C VAL A 63 -2.87 -1.73 -4.23
N ASP A 64 -3.81 -2.50 -4.77
CA ASP A 64 -3.50 -3.54 -5.76
C ASP A 64 -3.39 -2.99 -7.20
N GLY A 65 -3.08 -3.91 -8.13
CA GLY A 65 -2.96 -3.60 -9.56
C GLY A 65 -4.25 -3.09 -10.21
N ASP A 66 -5.42 -3.29 -9.61
CA ASP A 66 -6.71 -2.79 -10.08
C ASP A 66 -7.11 -1.46 -9.41
N GLY A 67 -6.27 -0.94 -8.52
CA GLY A 67 -6.52 0.27 -7.75
C GLY A 67 -7.46 0.07 -6.56
N ARG A 68 -7.71 -1.18 -6.14
CA ARG A 68 -8.45 -1.46 -4.91
C ARG A 68 -7.56 -1.26 -3.71
N VAL A 69 -8.15 -0.78 -2.63
CA VAL A 69 -7.45 -0.52 -1.37
C VAL A 69 -7.81 -1.60 -0.37
N TRP A 70 -6.77 -2.21 0.18
CA TRP A 70 -6.87 -3.30 1.13
C TRP A 70 -6.27 -2.90 2.46
N GLU A 71 -6.97 -3.16 3.55
CA GLU A 71 -6.40 -3.17 4.90
C GLU A 71 -6.07 -4.61 5.28
N PHE A 72 -4.92 -4.82 5.93
CA PHE A 72 -4.48 -6.14 6.30
C PHE A 72 -3.96 -6.23 7.74
N LEU A 73 -4.12 -7.42 8.29
CA LEU A 73 -3.42 -7.95 9.45
C LEU A 73 -2.78 -9.27 9.00
N ALA A 74 -1.45 -9.33 9.01
CA ALA A 74 -0.70 -10.52 8.64
C ALA A 74 0.04 -11.05 9.86
N ASP A 75 -0.49 -12.12 10.46
CA ASP A 75 0.24 -12.93 11.43
C ASP A 75 1.02 -14.03 10.68
N LEU A 76 2.33 -13.84 10.59
CA LEU A 76 3.23 -14.75 9.88
C LEU A 76 3.51 -16.04 10.66
N ASN A 77 3.15 -16.08 11.95
CA ASN A 77 3.27 -17.27 12.80
C ASN A 77 1.97 -18.09 12.82
N ASP A 78 0.82 -17.43 12.69
CA ASP A 78 -0.50 -18.06 12.58
C ASP A 78 -1.33 -17.49 11.40
N PRO A 79 -1.28 -18.14 10.22
CA PRO A 79 -2.04 -17.69 9.06
C PRO A 79 -3.57 -17.64 9.26
N GLN A 80 -4.13 -18.37 10.24
CA GLN A 80 -5.57 -18.32 10.52
C GLN A 80 -5.99 -17.06 11.27
N ALA A 81 -5.04 -16.38 11.92
CA ALA A 81 -5.25 -15.09 12.57
C ALA A 81 -5.06 -13.90 11.61
N SER A 82 -4.70 -14.15 10.35
CA SER A 82 -4.52 -13.09 9.34
C SER A 82 -5.85 -12.69 8.69
N GLU A 83 -5.99 -11.41 8.37
CA GLU A 83 -7.17 -10.81 7.75
C GLU A 83 -6.75 -9.85 6.62
N MET A 84 -7.58 -9.77 5.56
CA MET A 84 -7.39 -8.82 4.47
C MET A 84 -8.75 -8.40 3.91
N ASP A 85 -9.07 -7.11 4.03
CA ASP A 85 -10.39 -6.57 3.71
C ASP A 85 -10.31 -5.52 2.59
N ASP A 86 -11.20 -5.62 1.60
CA ASP A 86 -11.37 -4.62 0.54
C ASP A 86 -12.14 -3.42 1.10
N VAL A 87 -11.43 -2.34 1.41
CA VAL A 87 -11.99 -1.11 1.97
C VAL A 87 -12.21 -0.03 0.89
N THR A 88 -12.13 -0.38 -0.40
CA THR A 88 -12.22 0.58 -1.50
C THR A 88 -13.50 1.42 -1.44
N SER A 89 -14.63 0.80 -1.08
CA SER A 89 -15.91 1.48 -0.98
C SER A 89 -16.02 2.44 0.22
N GLU A 90 -15.09 2.35 1.17
CA GLU A 90 -15.07 3.08 2.44
C GLU A 90 -14.03 4.21 2.48
N LEU A 91 -13.26 4.39 1.40
CA LEU A 91 -12.15 5.35 1.32
C LEU A 91 -12.55 6.81 1.62
N GLY A 92 -13.79 7.18 1.31
CA GLY A 92 -14.27 8.55 1.47
C GLY A 92 -13.33 9.58 0.85
N PRO A 93 -12.80 10.56 1.60
CA PRO A 93 -11.92 11.60 1.05
C PRO A 93 -10.56 11.08 0.60
N LYS A 94 -10.19 9.81 0.78
CA LYS A 94 -8.90 9.27 0.32
C LYS A 94 -8.86 8.92 -1.17
N SER A 95 -10.02 8.85 -1.83
CA SER A 95 -10.08 8.66 -3.28
C SER A 95 -9.58 9.93 -4.00
N PRO A 96 -8.62 9.85 -4.93
CA PRO A 96 -8.09 11.03 -5.63
C PRO A 96 -9.13 11.83 -6.42
N GLU A 97 -10.25 11.20 -6.80
CA GLU A 97 -11.39 11.84 -7.46
C GLU A 97 -12.24 12.67 -6.50
N HIS A 98 -12.12 12.43 -5.19
CA HIS A 98 -12.92 13.11 -4.20
C HIS A 98 -12.47 14.59 -4.07
N PRO A 99 -13.39 15.58 -4.07
CA PRO A 99 -13.03 17.00 -4.00
C PRO A 99 -12.26 17.44 -2.75
N ARG A 100 -12.25 16.60 -1.71
CA ARG A 100 -11.54 16.81 -0.44
C ARG A 100 -10.33 15.89 -0.27
N ALA A 101 -9.86 15.26 -1.33
CA ALA A 101 -8.67 14.44 -1.28
C ALA A 101 -7.44 15.25 -0.90
N ASP A 102 -6.67 14.72 0.05
CA ASP A 102 -5.38 15.29 0.41
C ASP A 102 -4.29 14.53 -0.34
N PRO A 103 -3.59 15.15 -1.31
CA PRO A 103 -2.48 14.50 -2.00
C PRO A 103 -1.25 14.28 -1.08
N CYS A 104 -1.29 14.69 0.19
CA CYS A 104 -0.26 14.32 1.18
C CYS A 104 -0.67 13.11 2.04
N ASP A 105 -1.93 12.66 1.97
CA ASP A 105 -2.38 11.41 2.59
C ASP A 105 -1.75 10.21 1.85
N LEU A 106 -1.24 9.24 2.60
CA LEU A 106 -0.46 8.15 2.02
C LEU A 106 -1.31 7.19 1.20
N ILE A 107 -2.58 6.98 1.56
CA ILE A 107 -3.49 6.11 0.78
C ILE A 107 -3.81 6.80 -0.55
N THR A 108 -4.19 8.08 -0.50
CA THR A 108 -4.41 8.90 -1.70
C THR A 108 -3.17 8.89 -2.59
N MET A 109 -1.99 9.05 -2.00
CA MET A 109 -0.72 9.03 -2.71
C MET A 109 -0.39 7.67 -3.32
N SER A 110 -0.66 6.56 -2.62
CA SER A 110 -0.47 5.22 -3.16
C SER A 110 -1.35 4.94 -4.37
N ILE A 111 -2.60 5.40 -4.37
CA ILE A 111 -3.49 5.28 -5.54
C ILE A 111 -2.93 6.08 -6.73
N LEU A 112 -2.45 7.31 -6.50
CA LEU A 112 -1.83 8.12 -7.54
C LEU A 112 -0.54 7.49 -8.08
N TYR A 113 0.29 6.96 -7.18
CA TYR A 113 1.54 6.28 -7.51
C TYR A 113 1.27 5.03 -8.38
N GLN A 114 0.31 4.20 -7.97
CA GLN A 114 -0.11 3.00 -8.69
C GLN A 114 -0.55 3.32 -10.14
N ARG A 115 -1.31 4.39 -10.33
CA ARG A 115 -1.75 4.85 -11.65
C ARG A 115 -0.60 5.36 -12.52
N ASP A 116 0.34 6.09 -11.93
CA ASP A 116 1.53 6.56 -12.65
C ASP A 116 2.42 5.35 -13.06
N GLU A 117 2.55 4.30 -12.23
CA GLU A 117 3.23 3.05 -12.61
C GLU A 117 2.53 2.34 -13.78
N GLN A 118 1.20 2.27 -13.79
CA GLN A 118 0.44 1.67 -14.90
C GLN A 118 0.61 2.41 -16.24
N VAL A 119 0.72 3.73 -16.21
CA VAL A 119 0.93 4.53 -17.44
C VAL A 119 2.36 4.38 -17.96
N ALA A 120 3.32 4.07 -17.08
CA ALA A 120 4.72 3.90 -17.42
C ALA A 120 5.11 2.48 -17.88
N ALA A 121 4.28 1.47 -17.58
CA ALA A 121 4.45 0.07 -17.97
C ALA A 121 4.02 -0.22 -19.42
#